data_AF-A0A7X6I8U0-F1
#
_entry.id   AF-A0A7X6I8U0-F1
#
_cell.length_a   1.000
_cell.length_b   1.000
_cell.length_c   1.000
_cell.angle_alpha   90.00
_cell.angle_beta   90.00
_cell.angle_gamma   90.00
#
_symmetry.space_group_name_H-M   'P 1'
#
loop_
_entity.id
_entity.type
_entity.pdbx_description
1 polymer ?
#
loop_
_entity_poly.entity_id
_entity_poly.type
_entity_poly.pdbx_seq_one_letter_code
_entity_poly.pdbx_strand_id
1 'polypeptide(L)'
;MNGLERPWTRHLAGYSLEDGQGQVCSPVESFDPATAQCVTRSGRVYRLRGRPGLGQDAEYVWRRWKRIASITEERDVTQEVFAAISAAKVEGRHGVAD
;
A
#
# COMPACT_ATOMS: atom_id res chain seq x y z
N MET A 1 18.39 8.28 9.28
CA MET A 1 17.76 8.96 8.13
C MET A 1 16.58 9.76 8.66
N ASN A 2 16.74 11.09 8.77
CA ASN A 2 15.75 11.97 9.35
C ASN A 2 14.68 12.33 8.31
N GLY A 3 13.42 12.15 8.67
CA GLY A 3 12.24 12.43 7.85
C GLY A 3 11.96 13.93 7.72
N LEU A 4 12.76 14.62 6.91
CA LEU A 4 12.42 15.96 6.45
C LEU A 4 11.65 15.87 5.11
N GLU A 5 10.39 16.30 5.18
CA GLU A 5 9.68 17.04 4.12
C GLU A 5 9.53 16.32 2.78
N ARG A 6 8.77 15.21 2.75
CA ARG A 6 7.96 14.93 1.56
C ARG A 6 6.67 15.72 1.72
N PRO A 7 6.32 16.67 0.82
CA PRO A 7 5.06 17.42 0.91
C PRO A 7 3.81 16.51 0.80
N TRP A 8 4.01 15.22 0.54
CA TRP A 8 2.98 14.21 0.38
C TRP A 8 3.32 12.92 1.15
N THR A 9 2.29 12.30 1.68
CA THR A 9 2.35 10.99 2.37
C THR A 9 1.87 9.88 1.45
N ARG A 10 2.42 8.67 1.63
CA ARG A 10 1.99 7.47 0.91
C ARG A 10 0.93 6.75 1.70
N HIS A 11 -0.13 6.31 1.05
CA HIS A 11 -1.22 5.55 1.65
C HIS A 11 -1.53 4.34 0.80
N LEU A 12 -2.05 3.29 1.42
CA LEU A 12 -2.58 2.13 0.72
C LEU A 12 -4.10 2.15 0.83
N ALA A 13 -4.76 1.86 -0.28
CA ALA A 13 -6.20 1.69 -0.37
C ALA A 13 -6.50 0.28 -0.87
N GLY A 14 -7.52 -0.35 -0.29
CA GLY A 14 -7.92 -1.70 -0.67
C GLY A 14 -9.11 -2.19 0.13
N TYR A 15 -9.43 -3.47 -0.01
CA TYR A 15 -10.48 -4.11 0.76
C TYR A 15 -9.88 -4.85 1.96
N SER A 16 -10.33 -4.50 3.17
CA SER A 16 -9.97 -5.23 4.38
C SER A 16 -10.79 -6.52 4.43
N LEU A 17 -10.12 -7.67 4.37
CA LEU A 17 -10.77 -8.97 4.58
C LEU A 17 -11.22 -9.16 6.04
N GLU A 18 -10.56 -8.47 6.98
CA GLU A 18 -10.90 -8.51 8.40
C GLU A 18 -12.19 -7.74 8.68
N ASP A 19 -12.29 -6.52 8.13
CA ASP A 19 -13.44 -5.63 8.37
C ASP A 19 -14.55 -5.77 7.32
N GLY A 20 -14.31 -6.50 6.23
CA GLY A 20 -15.28 -6.68 5.14
C GLY A 20 -15.64 -5.38 4.39
N GLN A 21 -14.72 -4.41 4.34
CA GLN A 21 -14.98 -3.10 3.74
C GLN A 21 -13.75 -2.49 3.07
N GLY A 22 -13.99 -1.51 2.19
CA GLY A 22 -12.93 -0.66 1.66
C GLY A 22 -12.27 0.17 2.76
N GLN A 23 -10.94 0.21 2.78
CA GLN A 23 -10.14 0.90 3.78
C GLN A 23 -8.96 1.64 3.14
N VAL A 24 -8.62 2.79 3.72
CA VAL A 24 -7.37 3.51 3.45
C VAL A 24 -6.58 3.57 4.74
N CYS A 25 -5.29 3.19 4.70
CA CYS A 25 -4.45 3.20 5.88
C CYS A 25 -3.86 4.60 6.16
N SER A 26 -3.35 4.79 7.38
CA SER A 26 -2.52 5.96 7.74
C SER A 26 -1.18 5.96 6.96
N PRO A 27 -0.39 7.05 6.97
CA PRO A 27 0.82 7.13 6.16
C PRO A 27 1.74 5.92 6.32
N VAL A 28 2.18 5.37 5.19
CA VAL A 28 3.12 4.25 5.14
C VAL A 28 4.51 4.72 5.51
N GLU A 29 5.06 4.14 6.57
CA GLU A 29 6.42 4.40 7.04
C GLU A 29 7.41 3.41 6.43
N SER A 30 7.04 2.13 6.36
CA SER A 30 7.89 1.10 5.75
C SER A 30 7.06 0.07 4.97
N PHE A 31 7.68 -0.48 3.93
CA PHE A 31 7.11 -1.52 3.10
C PHE A 31 8.19 -2.56 2.75
N ASP A 32 7.89 -3.81 3.01
CA ASP A 32 8.72 -4.96 2.64
C ASP A 32 8.05 -5.74 1.50
N PRO A 33 8.59 -5.68 0.28
CA PRO A 33 8.03 -6.39 -0.87
C PRO A 33 8.20 -7.91 -0.78
N ALA A 34 9.19 -8.43 -0.04
CA ALA A 34 9.42 -9.87 0.09
C ALA A 34 8.30 -10.55 0.90
N THR A 35 7.89 -9.91 1.99
CA THR A 35 6.78 -10.39 2.84
C THR A 35 5.43 -9.78 2.46
N ALA A 36 5.42 -8.81 1.54
CA ALA A 36 4.29 -7.96 1.20
C ALA A 36 3.66 -7.29 2.44
N GLN A 37 4.49 -6.85 3.39
CA GLN A 37 4.06 -6.20 4.62
C GLN A 37 4.33 -4.70 4.61
N CYS A 38 3.40 -3.94 5.18
CA CYS A 38 3.48 -2.50 5.31
C CYS A 38 3.26 -2.11 6.77
N VAL A 39 4.10 -1.21 7.29
CA VAL A 39 3.90 -0.56 8.60
C VAL A 39 3.50 0.88 8.38
N THR A 40 2.45 1.31 9.08
CA THR A 40 1.95 2.69 8.98
C THR A 40 2.24 3.49 10.24
N ARG A 41 2.15 4.81 10.15
CA ARG A 41 2.37 5.76 11.26
C ARG A 41 1.50 5.51 12.48
N SER A 42 0.34 4.85 12.32
CA SER A 42 -0.48 4.43 13.46
C SER A 42 0.05 3.17 14.18
N GLY A 43 1.17 2.60 13.74
CA GLY A 43 1.72 1.34 14.23
C GLY A 43 1.02 0.09 13.68
N ARG A 44 0.08 0.24 12.73
CA ARG A 44 -0.63 -0.91 12.15
C ARG A 44 0.24 -1.63 11.12
N VAL A 45 0.16 -2.95 11.11
CA VAL A 45 0.85 -3.81 10.15
C VAL A 45 -0.15 -4.43 9.20
N TYR A 46 -0.02 -4.13 7.91
CA TYR A 46 -0.87 -4.66 6.85
C TYR A 46 -0.10 -5.69 6.04
N ARG A 47 -0.74 -6.82 5.71
CA ARG A 47 -0.20 -7.81 4.77
C ARG A 47 -1.00 -7.77 3.48
N LEU A 48 -0.35 -7.37 2.39
CA LEU A 48 -0.97 -7.21 1.07
C LEU A 48 -1.12 -8.58 0.40
N ARG A 49 -2.32 -8.86 -0.10
CA ARG A 49 -2.64 -10.12 -0.78
C ARG A 49 -3.33 -9.85 -2.11
N GLY A 50 -3.06 -10.73 -3.09
CA GLY A 50 -3.74 -10.71 -4.39
C GLY A 50 -3.13 -9.73 -5.40
N ARG A 51 -3.79 -9.60 -6.55
CA ARG A 51 -3.49 -8.56 -7.54
C ARG A 51 -4.08 -7.23 -7.08
N PRO A 52 -3.47 -6.09 -7.43
CA PRO A 52 -4.08 -4.78 -7.24
C PRO A 52 -5.34 -4.72 -8.08
N GLY A 53 -6.39 -4.21 -7.48
CA GLY A 53 -7.67 -4.09 -8.14
C GLY A 53 -8.56 -3.22 -7.28
N LEU A 54 -8.84 -2.02 -7.78
CA LEU A 54 -9.94 -1.22 -7.29
C LEU A 54 -11.22 -1.91 -7.79
N GLY A 55 -11.80 -2.80 -6.98
CA GLY A 55 -13.24 -2.98 -7.06
C GLY A 55 -13.90 -1.61 -6.89
N GLN A 56 -15.08 -1.41 -7.48
CA GLN A 56 -15.81 -0.12 -7.54
C GLN A 56 -15.86 0.65 -6.19
N ASP A 57 -15.76 -0.08 -5.07
CA ASP A 57 -15.68 0.44 -3.71
C ASP A 57 -14.37 1.17 -3.36
N ALA A 58 -13.22 0.70 -3.83
CA ALA A 58 -11.94 1.25 -3.40
C ALA A 58 -11.64 2.61 -4.08
N GLU A 59 -12.14 2.86 -5.29
CA GLU A 59 -12.14 4.21 -5.90
C GLU A 59 -13.05 5.17 -5.13
N TYR A 60 -14.22 4.69 -4.69
CA TYR A 60 -15.16 5.49 -3.91
C TYR A 60 -14.56 5.87 -2.55
N VAL A 61 -13.94 4.93 -1.84
CA VAL A 61 -13.25 5.20 -0.57
C VAL A 61 -12.05 6.13 -0.79
N TRP A 62 -11.26 5.96 -1.86
CA TRP A 62 -10.16 6.86 -2.18
C TRP A 62 -10.64 8.30 -2.42
N ARG A 63 -11.66 8.49 -3.27
CA ARG A 63 -12.24 9.82 -3.53
C ARG A 63 -12.84 10.45 -2.28
N ARG A 64 -13.50 9.67 -1.42
CA ARG A 64 -14.08 10.15 -0.16
C ARG A 64 -13.02 10.52 0.86
N TRP A 65 -11.98 9.70 1.02
CA TRP A 65 -10.86 9.95 1.92
C TRP A 65 -10.12 11.24 1.54
N LYS A 66 -9.84 11.46 0.25
CA LYS A 66 -9.21 12.71 -0.23
C LYS A 66 -9.98 13.96 0.14
N ARG A 67 -11.32 13.92 0.00
CA ARG A 67 -12.17 15.05 0.35
C ARG A 67 -12.15 15.36 1.84
N ILE A 68 -12.07 14.34 2.69
CA ILE A 68 -12.04 14.49 4.15
C ILE A 68 -10.64 14.91 4.64
N ALA A 69 -9.58 14.41 4.00
CA ALA A 69 -8.19 14.63 4.40
C ALA A 69 -7.54 15.87 3.74
N SER A 70 -8.26 16.60 2.88
CA SER A 70 -7.78 17.80 2.16
C SER A 70 -6.45 17.59 1.41
N ILE A 71 -6.23 16.39 0.88
CA ILE A 71 -5.01 16.05 0.13
C ILE A 71 -5.13 16.64 -1.29
N THR A 72 -4.22 17.56 -1.65
CA THR A 72 -4.18 18.22 -2.96
C THR A 72 -3.09 17.69 -3.90
N GLU A 73 -2.06 17.04 -3.37
CA GLU A 73 -0.98 16.42 -4.15
C GLU A 73 -1.03 14.90 -3.98
N GLU A 74 -1.30 14.17 -5.06
CA GLU A 74 -1.39 12.71 -5.06
C GLU A 74 -0.58 12.07 -6.20
N ARG A 75 0.01 10.90 -5.92
CA ARG A 75 0.57 9.99 -6.92
C ARG A 75 0.11 8.58 -6.60
N ASP A 76 -0.65 7.98 -7.50
CA ASP A 76 -0.97 6.56 -7.40
C ASP A 76 0.29 5.73 -7.65
N VAL A 77 0.73 5.00 -6.64
CA VAL A 77 1.91 4.11 -6.67
C VAL A 77 1.52 2.64 -6.68
N THR A 78 0.24 2.31 -6.88
CA THR A 78 -0.30 0.95 -6.80
C THR A 78 0.45 0.00 -7.73
N GLN A 79 0.75 0.44 -8.95
CA GLN A 79 1.50 -0.35 -9.92
C GLN A 79 2.96 -0.56 -9.50
N GLU A 80 3.62 0.48 -8.97
CA GLU A 80 5.01 0.39 -8.47
C GLU A 80 5.12 -0.61 -7.30
N VAL A 81 4.18 -0.54 -6.35
CA VAL A 81 4.12 -1.48 -5.22
C VAL A 81 3.91 -2.91 -5.72
N PHE A 82 3.02 -3.11 -6.69
CA PHE A 82 2.78 -4.45 -7.24
C PHE A 82 3.96 -5.01 -8.03
N ALA A 83 4.64 -4.16 -8.81
CA ALA A 83 5.84 -4.54 -9.53
C ALA A 83 6.95 -4.96 -8.55
N ALA A 84 7.15 -4.23 -7.46
CA ALA A 84 8.13 -4.57 -6.43
C ALA A 84 7.82 -5.92 -5.75
N ILE A 85 6.55 -6.18 -5.41
CA ILE A 85 6.12 -7.48 -4.85
C ILE A 85 6.37 -8.61 -5.85
N SER A 86 6.04 -8.37 -7.12
CA SER A 86 6.21 -9.36 -8.19
C SER A 86 7.69 -9.68 -8.42
N ALA A 87 8.55 -8.65 -8.45
CA ALA A 87 9.99 -8.80 -8.60
C ALA A 87 10.63 -9.56 -7.43
N ALA A 88 10.30 -9.19 -6.19
CA ALA A 88 10.83 -9.87 -5.00
C ALA A 88 10.43 -11.36 -4.93
N LYS A 89 9.23 -11.72 -5.43
CA LYS A 89 8.80 -13.12 -5.55
C LYS A 89 9.54 -13.89 -6.64
N VAL A 90 10.05 -13.22 -7.66
CA VAL A 90 10.86 -13.83 -8.73
C VAL A 90 12.29 -14.08 -8.24
N GLU A 91 12.89 -13.12 -7.52
CA GLU A 91 14.22 -13.30 -6.92
C GLU A 91 14.24 -14.39 -5.83
N GLY A 92 13.20 -14.47 -4.99
CA GLY A 92 13.06 -15.55 -4.00
C GLY A 92 12.89 -16.96 -4.60
N ARG A 93 12.57 -17.09 -5.89
CA ARG A 93 12.50 -18.38 -6.60
C ARG A 93 13.82 -18.80 -7.26
N HIS A 94 14.80 -17.89 -7.39
CA HIS A 94 16.10 -18.20 -7.99
C HIS A 94 17.15 -18.67 -6.97
N GLY A 95 16.80 -18.75 -5.67
CA GLY A 95 17.70 -19.16 -4.58
C GLY A 95 17.56 -20.61 -4.10
N VAL A 96 16.84 -21.49 -4.82
CA VAL A 96 16.76 -22.93 -4.51
C VAL A 96 17.07 -23.75 -5.78
N ALA A 97 18.35 -23.78 -6.12
CA ALA A 97 19.05 -24.76 -6.98
C ALA A 97 20.55 -24.46 -6.71
N ASP A 98 21.42 -25.34 -6.23
CA ASP A 98 21.48 -26.79 -6.05
C ASP A 98 22.12 -27.11 -4.68
#